data_AF-A0A1B6G1P5-F1
#
_entry.id   AF-A0A1B6G1P5-F1
#
_cell.length_a   1.000
_cell.length_b   1.000
_cell.length_c   1.000
_cell.angle_alpha   90.00
_cell.angle_beta   90.00
_cell.angle_gamma   90.00
#
_symmetry.space_group_name_H-M   'P 1'
#
loop_
_entity.id
_entity.type
_entity.pdbx_description
1 polymer ?
#
loop_
_entity_poly.entity_id
_entity_poly.type
_entity_poly.pdbx_seq_one_letter_code
_entity_poly.pdbx_strand_id
1 'polypeptide(L)'
;YAYKPHIEELEKIHQAVQEGMIFENRYTQYTMETLRVGWEQLLTSINRNINEVENQILTRDSKGITQEQLLTSINRNINEVENQILTRDSKGITQEQLNEFRASFNHFDKNRTGRLAPEEFKSCLVSLGYSIGKDRQGEI
;
A
#
# COMPACT_ATOMS: atom_id res chain seq x y z
N TYR A 1 17.04 -12.87 -19.88
CA TYR A 1 17.88 -14.09 -20.01
C TYR A 1 19.18 -14.06 -19.20
N ALA A 2 19.73 -12.90 -18.81
CA ALA A 2 21.01 -12.79 -18.09
C ALA A 2 21.11 -13.60 -16.76
N TYR A 3 19.99 -13.84 -16.08
CA TYR A 3 19.96 -14.55 -14.79
C TYR A 3 19.66 -16.05 -14.90
N LYS A 4 19.26 -16.55 -16.07
CA LYS A 4 19.03 -17.99 -16.30
C LYS A 4 20.26 -18.86 -15.96
N PRO A 5 21.50 -18.46 -16.34
CA PRO A 5 22.70 -19.21 -15.96
C PRO A 5 22.90 -19.35 -14.45
N HIS A 6 22.47 -18.37 -13.66
CA HIS A 6 22.61 -18.40 -12.20
C HIS A 6 21.63 -19.39 -11.54
N ILE A 7 20.41 -19.53 -12.10
CA ILE A 7 19.46 -20.56 -11.66
C ILE A 7 19.98 -21.96 -12.01
N GLU A 8 20.56 -22.13 -13.20
CA GLU A 8 21.17 -23.40 -13.60
C GLU A 8 22.39 -23.78 -12.75
N GLU A 9 23.19 -22.79 -12.34
CA GLU A 9 24.30 -22.99 -11.41
C GLU A 9 23.81 -23.44 -10.01
N LEU A 10 22.78 -22.79 -9.48
CA LEU A 10 22.17 -23.17 -8.20
C LEU A 10 21.60 -24.60 -8.24
N GLU A 11 21.03 -25.03 -9.37
CA GLU A 11 20.52 -26.39 -9.55
C GLU A 11 21.66 -27.42 -9.49
N LYS A 12 22.82 -27.13 -10.10
CA LYS A 12 24.02 -27.98 -10.02
C LYS A 12 24.54 -28.09 -8.59
N ILE A 13 24.58 -26.97 -7.87
CA ILE A 13 25.00 -26.95 -6.46
C ILE A 13 24.01 -27.75 -5.61
N HIS A 14 22.70 -27.57 -5.84
CA HIS A 14 21.66 -28.33 -5.14
C HIS A 14 21.81 -29.84 -5.36
N GLN A 15 22.06 -30.27 -6.61
CA GLN A 15 22.30 -31.67 -6.93
C GLN A 15 23.52 -32.24 -6.20
N ALA A 16 24.66 -31.54 -6.21
CA ALA A 16 25.86 -31.97 -5.49
C ALA A 16 25.63 -32.09 -3.97
N VAL A 17 24.84 -31.18 -3.40
CA VAL A 17 24.45 -31.19 -1.99
C VAL A 17 23.54 -32.39 -1.66
N GLN A 18 22.59 -32.72 -2.54
CA GLN A 18 21.74 -33.91 -2.41
C GLN A 18 22.53 -35.22 -2.54
N GLU A 19 23.45 -35.30 -3.51
CA GLU A 19 24.36 -36.45 -3.68
C GLU A 19 25.27 -36.64 -2.46
N GLY A 20 25.63 -35.54 -1.79
CA GLY A 20 26.34 -35.55 -0.51
C GLY A 20 25.48 -35.89 0.71
N MET A 21 24.19 -36.20 0.53
CA MET A 21 23.22 -36.48 1.60
C MET A 21 23.04 -35.32 2.60
N ILE A 22 23.25 -34.08 2.14
CA ILE A 22 23.08 -32.87 2.94
C ILE A 22 21.69 -32.28 2.64
N PHE A 23 20.78 -32.38 3.62
CA PHE A 23 19.40 -31.92 3.46
C PHE A 23 19.10 -30.62 4.20
N GLU A 24 19.96 -30.24 5.15
CA GLU A 24 19.77 -29.04 5.97
C GLU A 24 20.79 -27.96 5.63
N ASN A 25 20.30 -26.81 5.17
CA ASN A 25 21.11 -25.62 4.97
C ASN A 25 20.70 -24.52 5.95
N ARG A 26 21.40 -24.42 7.09
CA ARG A 26 21.12 -23.41 8.14
C ARG A 26 21.46 -21.97 7.72
N TYR A 27 22.14 -21.78 6.58
CA TYR A 27 22.57 -20.47 6.12
C TYR A 27 21.53 -19.76 5.24
N THR A 28 20.47 -20.46 4.81
CA THR A 28 19.38 -19.86 4.02
C THR A 28 18.05 -20.53 4.33
N GLN A 29 17.00 -19.71 4.40
CA GLN A 29 15.60 -20.17 4.51
C GLN A 29 14.99 -20.53 3.16
N TYR A 30 15.65 -20.18 2.05
CA TYR A 30 15.14 -20.44 0.71
C TYR A 30 15.61 -21.82 0.22
N THR A 31 14.65 -22.68 -0.11
CA THR A 31 14.92 -23.98 -0.74
C THR A 31 15.06 -23.80 -2.26
N MET A 32 15.68 -24.78 -2.93
CA MET A 32 15.76 -24.78 -4.39
C MET A 32 14.38 -24.75 -5.03
N GLU A 33 13.40 -25.43 -4.41
CA GLU A 33 12.00 -25.42 -4.87
C GLU A 33 11.39 -24.02 -4.80
N THR A 34 11.59 -23.28 -3.70
CA THR A 34 11.10 -21.89 -3.59
C THR A 34 11.70 -20.99 -4.68
N LEU A 35 12.98 -21.16 -4.98
CA LEU A 35 13.66 -20.37 -6.02
C LEU A 35 13.16 -20.74 -7.43
N ARG A 36 12.94 -22.02 -7.71
CA ARG A 36 12.41 -22.52 -8.98
C ARG A 36 11.00 -21.98 -9.24
N VAL A 37 10.10 -22.16 -8.28
CA VAL A 37 8.72 -21.67 -8.38
C VAL A 37 8.68 -20.16 -8.54
N GLY A 38 9.46 -19.42 -7.74
CA GLY A 38 9.53 -17.96 -7.85
C GLY A 38 10.04 -17.48 -9.22
N TRP A 39 11.03 -18.17 -9.79
CA TRP A 39 11.56 -17.86 -11.12
C TRP A 39 10.55 -18.11 -12.24
N GLU A 40 9.86 -19.26 -12.22
CA GLU A 40 8.83 -19.59 -13.21
C GLU A 40 7.63 -18.64 -13.15
N GLN A 41 7.21 -18.27 -11.93
CA GLN A 41 6.16 -17.27 -11.72
C GLN A 41 6.55 -15.91 -12.29
N LEU A 42 7.80 -15.48 -12.06
CA LEU A 42 8.31 -14.22 -12.59
C LEU A 42 8.30 -14.22 -14.13
N LEU A 43 8.78 -15.29 -14.77
CA LEU A 43 8.76 -15.41 -16.23
C LEU A 43 7.34 -15.36 -16.79
N THR A 44 6.41 -16.08 -16.15
CA THR A 44 5.00 -16.08 -16.53
C THR A 44 4.39 -14.68 -16.39
N SER A 45 4.68 -13.98 -15.29
CA SER A 45 4.22 -12.61 -15.05
C SER A 45 4.75 -11.63 -16.09
N ILE A 46 6.03 -11.70 -16.44
CA ILE A 46 6.64 -10.85 -17.47
C ILE A 46 5.95 -11.09 -18.82
N ASN A 47 5.79 -12.34 -19.23
CA ASN A 47 5.13 -12.67 -20.50
C ASN A 47 3.67 -12.19 -20.53
N ARG A 48 2.95 -12.33 -19.42
CA ARG A 48 1.59 -11.81 -19.29
C ARG A 48 1.56 -10.29 -19.43
N ASN A 49 2.46 -9.57 -18.76
CA ASN A 49 2.54 -8.11 -18.87
C ASN A 49 2.89 -7.65 -20.29
N ILE A 50 3.81 -8.34 -20.98
CA ILE A 50 4.12 -8.06 -22.39
C ILE A 50 2.87 -8.22 -23.24
N ASN A 51 2.17 -9.35 -23.13
CA ASN A 51 0.95 -9.61 -23.88
C ASN A 51 -0.16 -8.60 -23.55
N GLU A 52 -0.29 -8.18 -22.29
CA GLU A 52 -1.27 -7.15 -21.88
C GLU A 52 -0.95 -5.79 -22.51
N VAL A 53 0.33 -5.38 -22.51
CA VAL A 53 0.78 -4.13 -23.15
C VAL A 53 0.59 -4.19 -24.66
N GLU A 54 0.95 -5.30 -25.31
CA GLU A 54 0.72 -5.50 -26.75
C GLU A 54 -0.77 -5.42 -27.11
N ASN A 55 -1.64 -6.05 -26.32
CA ASN A 55 -3.09 -5.97 -26.50
C ASN A 55 -3.64 -4.56 -26.26
N GLN A 56 -3.09 -3.80 -25.30
CA GLN A 56 -3.44 -2.40 -25.07
C GLN A 56 -3.04 -1.51 -26.24
N ILE A 57 -1.84 -1.72 -26.80
CA ILE A 57 -1.37 -1.03 -28.01
C ILE A 57 -2.29 -1.36 -29.19
N LEU A 58 -2.57 -2.64 -29.43
CA LEU A 58 -3.49 -3.06 -30.47
C LEU A 58 -4.89 -2.49 -30.29
N THR A 59 -5.41 -2.43 -29.06
CA THR A 59 -6.74 -1.84 -28.78
C THR A 59 -6.73 -0.33 -28.96
N ARG A 60 -5.66 0.36 -28.54
CA ARG A 60 -5.46 1.79 -28.80
C ARG A 60 -5.39 2.06 -30.30
N ASP A 61 -4.67 1.24 -31.05
CA ASP A 61 -4.43 1.41 -32.48
C ASP A 61 -5.64 0.97 -33.33
N SER A 62 -6.41 -0.03 -32.87
CA SER A 62 -7.60 -0.54 -33.56
C SER A 62 -8.90 0.17 -33.18
N LYS A 63 -9.02 0.72 -31.97
CA LYS A 63 -10.24 1.40 -31.50
C LYS A 63 -10.09 2.90 -31.32
N GLY A 64 -8.86 3.44 -31.34
CA GLY A 64 -8.59 4.87 -31.21
C GLY A 64 -9.33 5.49 -30.03
N ILE A 65 -8.75 5.45 -28.82
CA ILE A 65 -9.13 6.46 -27.82
C ILE A 65 -8.84 7.79 -28.48
N THR A 66 -9.88 8.50 -28.94
CA THR A 66 -9.68 9.74 -29.67
C THR A 66 -9.03 10.73 -28.72
N GLN A 67 -8.20 11.63 -29.24
CA GLN A 67 -7.65 12.74 -28.44
C GLN A 67 -8.76 13.46 -27.67
N GLU A 68 -9.96 13.54 -28.25
CA GLU A 68 -11.17 14.06 -27.64
C GLU A 68 -11.66 13.28 -26.41
N GLN A 69 -11.61 11.94 -26.41
CA GLN A 69 -11.95 11.11 -25.24
C GLN A 69 -10.93 11.24 -24.11
N LEU A 70 -9.65 11.40 -24.44
CA LEU A 70 -8.62 11.69 -23.45
C LEU A 70 -8.81 13.08 -22.84
N LEU A 71 -9.07 14.10 -23.67
CA LEU A 71 -9.38 15.46 -23.21
C LEU A 71 -10.65 15.51 -22.35
N THR A 72 -11.68 14.75 -22.72
CA THR A 72 -12.91 14.62 -21.93
C THR A 72 -12.65 14.00 -20.57
N SER A 73 -11.81 12.95 -20.51
CA SER A 73 -11.40 12.32 -19.25
C SER A 73 -10.56 13.26 -18.37
N ILE A 74 -9.64 14.01 -18.98
CA ILE A 74 -8.81 15.00 -18.26
C ILE A 74 -9.70 16.11 -17.65
N ASN A 75 -10.64 16.66 -18.42
CA ASN A 75 -11.57 17.68 -17.94
C ASN A 75 -12.48 17.16 -16.82
N ARG A 76 -12.91 15.89 -16.91
CA ARG A 76 -13.70 15.25 -15.85
C ARG A 76 -12.88 15.12 -14.56
N ASN A 77 -11.62 14.68 -14.65
CA ASN A 77 -10.73 14.58 -13.50
C ASN A 77 -10.45 15.95 -12.86
N ILE A 78 -10.27 17.01 -13.67
CA ILE A 78 -10.12 18.39 -13.17
C ILE A 78 -11.36 18.78 -12.34
N ASN A 79 -12.56 18.62 -12.90
CA ASN A 79 -13.81 18.93 -12.21
C ASN A 79 -14.00 18.11 -10.92
N GLU A 80 -13.60 16.83 -10.92
CA GLU A 80 -13.68 15.98 -9.72
C GLU A 80 -12.71 16.46 -8.63
N VAL A 81 -11.48 16.85 -8.98
CA VAL A 81 -10.49 17.41 -8.05
C VAL A 81 -10.95 18.76 -7.50
N GLU A 82 -11.47 19.65 -8.34
CA GLU A 82 -12.03 20.93 -7.92
C GLU A 82 -13.19 20.76 -6.94
N ASN A 83 -14.11 19.82 -7.22
CA ASN A 83 -15.20 19.47 -6.30
C ASN A 83 -14.71 18.86 -4.99
N GLN A 84 -13.64 18.06 -5.02
CA GLN A 84 -13.00 17.53 -3.80
C GLN A 84 -12.35 18.64 -2.97
N ILE A 85 -11.71 19.62 -3.61
CA ILE A 85 -11.14 20.80 -2.94
C ILE A 85 -12.26 21.65 -2.32
N LEU A 86 -13.32 21.94 -3.08
CA LEU A 86 -14.50 22.64 -2.57
C LEU A 86 -15.16 21.89 -1.41
N THR A 87 -15.26 20.56 -1.47
CA THR A 87 -15.84 19.74 -0.39
C THR A 87 -14.94 19.70 0.84
N ARG A 88 -13.61 19.64 0.65
CA ARG A 88 -12.61 19.73 1.72
C ARG A 88 -12.71 21.09 2.42
N ASP A 89 -12.79 22.16 1.65
CA ASP A 89 -12.79 23.54 2.16
C ASP A 89 -14.17 23.92 2.76
N SER A 90 -15.27 23.34 2.27
CA SER A 90 -16.63 23.56 2.80
C SER A 90 -16.98 22.73 4.03
N LYS A 91 -16.25 21.64 4.33
CA LYS A 91 -16.38 20.85 5.58
C LYS A 91 -15.37 21.26 6.66
N GLY A 92 -14.83 22.47 6.57
CA GLY A 92 -13.57 22.95 7.14
C GLY A 92 -13.27 22.65 8.60
N ILE A 93 -12.17 21.92 8.82
CA ILE A 93 -11.24 22.18 9.93
C ILE A 93 -10.18 23.11 9.34
N THR A 94 -10.00 24.32 9.88
CA THR A 94 -8.94 25.23 9.40
C THR A 94 -7.56 24.64 9.69
N GLN A 95 -6.51 25.14 9.02
CA GLN A 95 -5.15 24.67 9.29
C GLN A 95 -4.76 24.91 10.75
N GLU A 96 -5.24 25.99 11.36
CA GLU A 96 -5.07 26.31 12.77
C GLU A 96 -5.79 25.29 13.66
N GLN A 97 -7.04 24.95 13.37
CA GLN A 97 -7.78 23.92 14.11
C GLN A 97 -7.12 22.54 13.98
N LEU A 98 -6.58 22.20 12.81
CA LEU A 98 -5.82 20.97 12.62
C LEU A 98 -4.52 20.98 13.44
N ASN A 99 -3.86 22.12 13.52
CA ASN A 99 -2.66 22.29 14.34
C ASN A 99 -2.99 22.19 15.83
N GLU A 100 -4.12 22.71 16.29
CA GLU A 100 -4.62 22.55 17.66
C GLU A 100 -4.91 21.08 17.99
N PHE A 101 -5.58 20.36 17.10
CA PHE A 101 -5.82 18.92 17.26
C PHE A 101 -4.51 18.13 17.36
N ARG A 102 -3.53 18.44 16.51
CA ARG A 102 -2.21 17.80 16.53
C ARG A 102 -1.42 18.15 17.79
N ALA A 103 -1.47 19.40 18.24
CA ALA A 103 -0.78 19.85 19.45
C ALA A 103 -1.33 19.14 20.68
N SER A 104 -2.66 19.07 20.82
CA SER A 104 -3.31 18.34 21.91
C SER A 104 -2.97 16.84 21.85
N PHE A 105 -3.10 16.22 20.68
CA PHE A 105 -2.77 14.80 20.49
C PHE A 105 -1.32 14.47 20.89
N ASN A 106 -0.34 15.27 20.44
CA ASN A 106 1.07 15.07 20.77
C ASN A 106 1.39 15.32 22.25
N HIS A 107 0.63 16.17 22.94
CA HIS A 107 0.79 16.39 24.38
C HIS A 107 0.45 15.12 25.18
N PHE A 108 -0.57 14.39 24.74
CA PHE A 108 -1.01 13.15 25.40
C PHE A 108 -0.28 11.89 24.91
N ASP A 109 0.22 11.85 23.67
CA ASP A 109 1.06 10.75 23.14
C ASP A 109 2.52 10.88 23.61
N LYS A 110 2.73 10.78 24.93
CA LYS A 110 4.07 10.96 25.56
C LYS A 110 5.12 9.99 25.01
N ASN A 111 4.68 8.81 24.58
CA ASN A 111 5.53 7.74 24.06
C ASN A 111 5.74 7.84 22.54
N ARG A 112 5.14 8.83 21.86
CA ARG A 112 5.20 9.05 20.40
C ARG A 112 4.85 7.81 19.59
N THR A 113 3.87 7.06 20.06
CA THR A 113 3.44 5.82 19.41
C THR A 113 2.53 6.10 18.21
N GLY A 114 2.07 7.35 18.05
CA GLY A 114 1.08 7.75 17.07
C GLY A 114 -0.33 7.27 17.43
N ARG A 115 -0.54 6.78 18.65
CA ARG A 115 -1.81 6.25 19.15
C ARG A 115 -2.04 6.73 20.59
N LEU A 116 -3.28 7.06 20.92
CA LEU A 116 -3.69 7.35 22.30
C LEU A 116 -4.46 6.17 22.86
N ALA A 117 -4.12 5.74 24.07
CA ALA A 117 -4.96 4.80 24.81
C ALA A 117 -6.33 5.45 25.12
N PRO A 118 -7.39 4.66 25.38
CA PRO A 118 -8.74 5.22 25.62
C PRO A 118 -8.81 6.34 26.65
N GLU A 119 -8.05 6.24 27.74
CA GLU A 119 -7.99 7.27 28.80
C GLU A 119 -7.24 8.54 28.37
N GLU A 120 -6.19 8.40 27.56
CA GLU A 120 -5.42 9.52 27.00
C GLU A 120 -6.24 10.23 25.91
N PHE A 121 -6.99 9.47 25.13
CA PHE A 121 -7.90 9.99 24.12
C PHE A 121 -9.06 10.76 24.76
N LYS A 122 -9.64 10.24 25.84
CA LYS A 122 -10.66 10.93 26.63
C LYS A 122 -10.13 12.25 27.19
N SER A 123 -8.91 12.24 27.73
CA SER A 123 -8.25 13.43 28.27
C SER A 123 -7.94 14.46 27.16
N CYS A 124 -7.51 14.00 25.98
CA CYS A 124 -7.28 14.82 24.80
C CYS A 124 -8.56 15.52 24.32
N LEU A 125 -9.68 14.80 24.25
CA LEU A 125 -10.98 15.37 23.87
C LEU A 125 -11.47 16.41 24.88
N VAL A 126 -11.30 16.17 26.17
CA VAL A 126 -11.63 17.15 27.22
C VAL A 126 -10.76 18.40 27.11
N SER A 127 -9.45 18.25 26.83
CA SER A 127 -8.53 19.37 26.62
C SER A 127 -8.85 20.18 25.37
N LEU A 128 -9.52 19.57 24.38
CA LEU A 128 -10.04 20.24 23.18
C LEU A 128 -11.42 20.88 23.40
N GLY A 129 -11.95 20.83 24.63
CA GLY A 129 -13.22 21.43 25.01
C GLY A 129 -14.45 20.55 24.80
N TYR A 130 -14.28 19.29 24.39
CA TYR A 130 -15.41 18.36 24.23
C TYR A 130 -15.79 17.75 25.58
N SER A 131 -17.01 18.04 26.03
CA SER A 131 -17.58 17.43 27.23
C SER A 131 -18.13 16.04 26.88
N ILE A 132 -17.39 14.99 27.21
CA ILE A 132 -17.89 13.62 27.10
C ILE A 132 -18.86 13.42 28.26
N GLY A 133 -20.17 13.49 27.98
CA GLY A 133 -21.20 13.24 28.98
C GLY A 133 -20.94 11.90 29.67
N LYS A 134 -21.04 11.85 31.01
CA LYS A 134 -21.13 10.58 31.70
C LYS A 134 -22.34 9.85 31.14
N ASP A 135 -22.12 8.68 30.56
CA ASP A 135 -23.21 7.76 30.27
C ASP A 135 -24.08 7.63 31.52
N ARG A 136 -25.39 7.74 31.32
CA ARG A 136 -26.41 7.37 32.30
C ARG A 136 -26.17 5.91 32.67
N GLN A 137 -25.45 5.67 33.75
CA GLN A 137 -25.38 4.38 34.42
C GLN A 137 -26.03 4.56 35.79
N GLY A 138 -27.28 4.12 35.91
CA GLY A 138 -28.03 4.08 37.16
C GLY A 138 -29.51 4.36 37.01
N GLU A 139 -30.23 3.53 36.25
CA GLU A 139 -31.56 3.14 36.74
C GLU A 139 -31.32 2.20 37.93
N ILE A 140 -31.62 2.69 39.14
CA ILE A 140 -32.30 1.94 40.20
C ILE A 140 -33.19 2.92 40.95
#